data_AF-A0A6I4IN84-F1
#
_entry.id   AF-A0A6I4IN84-F1
#
_cell.length_a   1.000
_cell.length_b   1.000
_cell.length_c   1.000
_cell.angle_alpha   90.00
_cell.angle_beta   90.00
_cell.angle_gamma   90.00
#
_symmetry.space_group_name_H-M   'P 1'
#
loop_
_entity.id
_entity.type
_entity.pdbx_description
1 polymer ?
#
loop_
_entity_poly.entity_id
_entity_poly.type
_entity_poly.pdbx_seq_one_letter_code
_entity_poly.pdbx_strand_id
1 'polypeptide(L)'
;MKTISELLRITVVKVFHISRYMQTAKIIRHRHKFHHYMNDDLKSVTEETHFKIVFSNPKEFDLFREWIKKHGGEYIYNKEESKQEGTFPKVPMFHDEICWCDIMTYYLLHVAGFSYHSALSPYKGEVYVKE
;
A
#
# COMPACT_ATOMS: atom_id res chain seq x y z
N MET A 1 -3.79 -52.08 18.91
CA MET A 1 -3.22 -50.96 19.69
C MET A 1 -2.13 -50.31 18.87
N LYS A 2 -2.35 -49.10 18.35
CA LYS A 2 -1.32 -48.32 17.65
C LYS A 2 -0.38 -47.71 18.69
N THR A 3 0.92 -47.82 18.50
CA THR A 3 1.91 -47.31 19.45
C THR A 3 1.90 -45.78 19.46
N ILE A 4 2.28 -45.17 20.59
CA ILE A 4 2.35 -43.71 20.78
C ILE A 4 3.22 -43.03 19.70
N SER A 5 4.20 -43.75 19.14
CA SER A 5 5.02 -43.32 18.00
C SER A 5 4.25 -43.18 16.67
N GLU A 6 3.20 -43.97 16.42
CA GLU A 6 2.35 -43.85 15.23
C GLU A 6 1.36 -42.69 15.36
N LEU A 7 0.88 -42.40 16.57
CA LEU A 7 0.05 -41.22 16.85
C LEU A 7 0.84 -39.92 16.71
N LEU A 8 2.11 -39.89 17.11
CA LEU A 8 2.99 -38.73 16.92
C LEU A 8 3.33 -38.47 15.44
N ARG A 9 3.36 -39.50 14.58
CA ARG A 9 3.54 -39.31 13.13
C ARG A 9 2.33 -38.69 12.45
N ILE A 10 1.11 -38.93 12.94
CA ILE A 10 -0.11 -38.33 12.38
C ILE A 10 -0.23 -36.85 12.80
N THR A 11 0.30 -36.46 13.96
CA THR A 11 0.18 -35.08 14.46
C THR A 11 1.23 -34.13 13.86
N VAL A 12 2.41 -34.63 13.45
CA VAL A 12 3.50 -33.78 12.92
C VAL A 12 3.36 -33.52 11.41
N VAL A 13 2.49 -34.24 10.70
CA VAL A 13 2.21 -34.03 9.26
C VAL A 13 0.91 -33.22 9.06
N LYS A 14 0.55 -32.34 10.02
CA LYS A 14 -0.06 -31.06 9.61
C LYS A 14 1.07 -30.22 9.05
N VAL A 15 1.42 -30.58 7.82
CA VAL A 15 2.18 -29.76 6.87
C VAL A 15 1.71 -28.33 7.09
N PHE A 16 2.61 -27.50 7.60
CA PHE A 16 2.54 -26.06 7.47
C PHE A 16 2.50 -25.76 5.97
N HIS A 17 1.34 -25.96 5.36
CA HIS A 17 0.99 -25.30 4.13
C HIS A 17 0.70 -23.87 4.55
N ILE A 18 1.77 -23.14 4.88
CA ILE A 18 1.77 -21.70 4.75
C ILE A 18 1.68 -21.52 3.24
N SER A 19 0.46 -21.56 2.71
CA SER A 19 0.15 -20.90 1.46
C SER A 19 0.63 -19.47 1.70
N ARG A 20 1.81 -19.14 1.18
CA ARG A 20 2.28 -17.77 1.07
C ARG A 20 1.26 -17.09 0.17
N TYR A 21 0.21 -16.56 0.78
CA TYR A 21 -0.80 -15.82 0.06
C TYR A 21 -0.11 -14.55 -0.41
N MET A 22 0.20 -14.52 -1.71
CA MET A 22 0.72 -13.32 -2.37
C MET A 22 -0.18 -12.14 -2.00
N GLN A 23 0.36 -11.23 -1.22
CA GLN A 23 -0.32 -10.00 -0.84
C GLN A 23 -0.14 -9.00 -1.96
N THR A 24 -1.18 -8.26 -2.28
CA THR A 24 -1.16 -7.25 -3.33
C THR A 24 -1.56 -5.90 -2.76
N ALA A 25 -0.85 -4.85 -3.13
CA ALA A 25 -1.28 -3.47 -2.93
C ALA A 25 -1.45 -2.79 -4.30
N LYS A 26 -2.47 -1.95 -4.43
CA LYS A 26 -2.73 -1.17 -5.64
C LYS A 26 -2.83 0.31 -5.29
N ILE A 27 -2.10 1.13 -6.03
CA ILE A 27 -2.15 2.59 -6.00
C ILE A 27 -2.83 3.01 -7.30
N ILE A 28 -4.10 3.45 -7.25
CA ILE A 28 -4.86 3.81 -8.46
C ILE A 28 -4.98 5.34 -8.52
N ARG A 29 -4.16 6.01 -9.33
CA ARG A 29 -4.16 7.47 -9.46
C ARG A 29 -5.08 7.89 -10.62
N HIS A 30 -6.18 8.60 -10.34
CA HIS A 30 -6.73 9.56 -11.30
C HIS A 30 -6.04 10.90 -11.09
N ARG A 31 -5.75 11.61 -12.18
CA ARG A 31 -4.80 12.75 -12.27
C ARG A 31 -5.10 13.87 -11.26
N HIS A 32 -4.05 14.39 -10.59
CA HIS A 32 -4.17 15.55 -9.70
C HIS A 32 -4.10 16.87 -10.48
N LYS A 33 -4.91 17.85 -10.07
CA LYS A 33 -4.97 19.21 -10.64
C LYS A 33 -3.96 20.19 -10.02
N PHE A 34 -3.44 19.91 -8.82
CA PHE A 34 -2.78 20.96 -8.03
C PHE A 34 -1.27 20.84 -7.84
N HIS A 35 -0.65 19.65 -7.85
CA HIS A 35 0.81 19.55 -7.78
C HIS A 35 1.32 18.27 -8.44
N HIS A 36 1.71 18.36 -9.71
CA HIS A 36 2.67 17.45 -10.34
C HIS A 36 3.45 18.26 -11.39
N TYR A 37 4.61 18.81 -11.03
CA TYR A 37 5.48 19.43 -12.04
C TYR A 37 6.96 19.19 -11.74
N MET A 38 7.44 18.01 -12.13
CA MET A 38 8.77 17.88 -12.73
C MET A 38 8.67 16.83 -13.84
N ASN A 39 8.36 17.27 -15.07
CA ASN A 39 8.39 16.53 -16.36
C ASN A 39 7.09 16.00 -17.00
N ASP A 40 5.87 16.28 -16.51
CA ASP A 40 4.63 15.93 -17.25
C ASP A 40 3.92 17.20 -17.73
N ASP A 41 3.98 17.44 -19.04
CA ASP A 41 3.61 18.68 -19.75
C ASP A 41 2.08 18.78 -19.97
N LEU A 42 1.29 18.69 -18.89
CA LEU A 42 -0.17 18.55 -18.98
C LEU A 42 -0.93 19.76 -18.42
N LYS A 43 -0.95 20.85 -19.20
CA LYS A 43 -1.61 22.14 -18.91
C LYS A 43 -3.16 22.12 -18.83
N SER A 44 -3.85 20.98 -18.90
CA SER A 44 -5.32 20.98 -19.11
C SER A 44 -6.11 19.80 -18.54
N VAL A 45 -5.83 19.37 -17.31
CA VAL A 45 -6.72 18.39 -16.64
C VAL A 45 -7.86 19.12 -15.91
N THR A 46 -9.10 18.90 -16.38
CA THR A 46 -10.34 19.51 -15.84
C THR A 46 -11.17 18.58 -14.95
N GLU A 47 -10.81 17.30 -14.84
CA GLU A 47 -11.60 16.26 -14.15
C GLU A 47 -11.26 16.12 -12.65
N GLU A 48 -12.27 15.71 -11.87
CA GLU A 48 -12.20 15.47 -10.43
C GLU A 48 -11.38 14.20 -10.11
N THR A 49 -10.34 14.39 -9.30
CA THR A 49 -9.31 13.41 -8.96
C THR A 49 -9.86 12.33 -8.02
N HIS A 50 -9.81 11.06 -8.43
CA HIS A 50 -10.12 9.91 -7.58
C HIS A 50 -8.88 9.04 -7.36
N PHE A 51 -8.28 9.10 -6.17
CA PHE A 51 -7.15 8.23 -5.81
C PHE A 51 -7.61 7.15 -4.82
N LYS A 52 -7.31 5.88 -5.13
CA LYS A 52 -7.69 4.74 -4.28
C LYS A 52 -6.49 3.86 -3.98
N ILE A 53 -6.29 3.59 -2.69
CA ILE A 53 -5.35 2.61 -2.18
C ILE A 53 -6.13 1.33 -1.85
N VAL A 54 -5.68 0.20 -2.36
CA VAL A 54 -6.31 -1.10 -2.10
C VAL A 54 -5.27 -2.11 -1.67
N PHE A 55 -5.40 -2.63 -0.46
CA PHE A 55 -4.63 -3.77 0.02
C PHE A 55 -5.50 -5.03 -0.06
N SER A 56 -4.93 -6.16 -0.49
CA SER A 56 -5.63 -7.45 -0.39
C SER A 56 -5.71 -7.97 1.04
N ASN A 57 -4.77 -7.57 1.90
CA ASN A 57 -4.80 -7.82 3.33
C ASN A 57 -5.19 -6.53 4.07
N PRO A 58 -6.36 -6.46 4.74
CA PRO A 58 -6.81 -5.24 5.41
C PRO A 58 -5.88 -4.76 6.52
N LYS A 59 -5.10 -5.67 7.15
CA LYS A 59 -4.13 -5.31 8.20
C LYS A 59 -3.02 -4.38 7.71
N GLU A 60 -2.67 -4.44 6.42
CA GLU A 60 -1.62 -3.59 5.85
C GLU A 60 -1.99 -2.10 5.90
N PHE A 61 -3.29 -1.78 5.82
CA PHE A 61 -3.74 -0.40 5.98
C PHE A 61 -3.57 0.10 7.42
N ASP A 62 -3.78 -0.77 8.42
CA ASP A 62 -3.54 -0.43 9.82
C ASP A 62 -2.05 -0.20 10.08
N LEU A 63 -1.19 -1.10 9.58
CA LEU A 63 0.27 -0.97 9.67
C LEU A 63 0.78 0.30 8.99
N PHE A 64 0.19 0.69 7.86
CA PHE A 64 0.50 1.96 7.21
C PHE A 64 0.13 3.14 8.12
N ARG A 65 -1.08 3.18 8.67
CA ARG A 65 -1.50 4.26 9.59
C ARG A 65 -0.63 4.33 10.84
N GLU A 66 -0.25 3.20 11.40
CA GLU A 66 0.69 3.13 12.53
C GLU A 66 2.07 3.67 12.16
N TRP A 67 2.57 3.32 10.97
CA TRP A 67 3.83 3.85 10.46
C TRP A 67 3.78 5.37 10.28
N ILE A 68 2.69 5.91 9.74
CA ILE A 68 2.48 7.37 9.62
C ILE A 68 2.52 8.04 10.99
N LYS A 69 1.76 7.52 11.96
CA LYS A 69 1.73 8.04 13.34
C LYS A 69 3.10 8.00 14.00
N LYS A 70 3.85 6.91 13.82
CA LYS A 70 5.21 6.76 14.36
C LYS A 70 6.17 7.84 13.84
N HIS A 71 5.94 8.37 12.65
CA HIS A 71 6.73 9.43 12.04
C HIS A 71 6.10 10.83 12.23
N GLY A 72 5.19 10.99 13.19
CA GLY A 72 4.60 12.28 13.54
C GLY A 72 3.63 12.83 12.51
N GLY A 73 3.08 11.98 11.65
CA GLY A 73 1.97 12.32 10.77
C GLY A 73 0.64 11.72 11.25
N GLU A 74 -0.41 11.97 10.49
CA GLU A 74 -1.73 11.39 10.67
C GLU A 74 -2.37 11.18 9.31
N TYR A 75 -2.89 9.98 9.05
CA TYR A 75 -3.61 9.67 7.82
C TYR A 75 -5.10 9.55 8.10
N ILE A 76 -5.89 10.38 7.41
CA ILE A 76 -7.34 10.40 7.48
C ILE A 76 -7.89 10.23 6.06
N TYR A 77 -8.83 9.30 5.89
CA TYR A 77 -9.59 9.19 4.64
C TYR A 77 -11.00 9.71 4.86
N ASN A 78 -11.29 10.89 4.33
CA ASN A 78 -12.63 11.45 4.28
C ASN A 78 -13.42 10.69 3.20
N LYS A 79 -14.28 9.77 3.64
CA LYS A 79 -15.08 8.93 2.74
C LYS A 79 -16.18 9.73 2.02
N GLU A 80 -16.72 10.77 2.65
CA GLU A 80 -17.80 11.58 2.08
C GLU A 80 -17.29 12.39 0.89
N GLU A 81 -16.12 13.00 1.04
CA GLU A 81 -15.47 13.78 -0.02
C GLU A 81 -14.51 12.94 -0.89
N SER A 82 -14.39 11.63 -0.62
CA SER A 82 -13.42 10.74 -1.28
C SER A 82 -11.99 11.29 -1.31
N LYS A 83 -11.55 11.89 -0.20
CA LYS A 83 -10.33 12.69 -0.10
C LYS A 83 -9.40 12.19 1.01
N GLN A 84 -8.10 12.35 0.79
CA GLN A 84 -7.07 12.03 1.78
C GLN A 84 -6.61 13.30 2.49
N GLU A 85 -6.58 13.23 3.80
CA GLU A 85 -6.36 14.35 4.70
C GLU A 85 -5.44 13.94 5.84
N GLY A 86 -5.05 14.92 6.64
CA GLY A 86 -4.18 14.75 7.79
C GLY A 86 -2.82 15.40 7.57
N THR A 87 -1.83 14.90 8.28
CA THR A 87 -0.48 15.47 8.32
C THR A 87 0.53 14.47 7.79
N PHE A 88 1.42 14.92 6.91
CA PHE A 88 2.45 14.05 6.36
C PHE A 88 3.45 13.60 7.44
N PRO A 89 3.94 12.35 7.35
CA PRO A 89 5.01 11.86 8.22
C PRO A 89 6.30 12.65 7.97
N LYS A 90 7.04 12.93 9.05
CA LYS A 90 8.32 13.66 9.01
C LYS A 90 9.46 12.69 8.76
N VAL A 91 9.65 12.30 7.50
CA VAL A 91 10.78 11.46 7.07
C VAL A 91 11.81 12.35 6.36
N PRO A 92 13.12 12.30 6.68
CA PRO A 92 14.12 13.24 6.15
C PRO A 92 14.21 13.33 4.62
N MET A 93 13.81 12.29 3.89
CA MET A 93 13.84 12.27 2.43
C MET A 93 12.59 12.90 1.78
N PHE A 94 11.57 13.21 2.57
CA PHE A 94 10.37 13.87 2.09
C PHE A 94 10.63 15.38 2.12
N HIS A 95 10.66 15.98 0.94
CA HIS A 95 10.85 17.43 0.74
C HIS A 95 9.50 18.10 0.39
N ASP A 96 9.52 19.40 0.12
CA ASP A 96 8.35 20.28 0.09
C ASP A 96 7.25 19.88 -0.91
N GLU A 97 7.58 19.13 -1.96
CA GLU A 97 6.61 18.61 -2.93
C GLU A 97 6.44 17.09 -2.79
N ILE A 98 5.67 16.65 -1.80
CA ILE A 98 5.29 15.25 -1.63
C ILE A 98 3.77 15.08 -1.57
N CYS A 99 3.26 13.98 -2.15
CA CYS A 99 1.86 13.59 -2.00
C CYS A 99 1.70 12.24 -1.30
N TRP A 100 0.47 11.92 -0.89
CA TRP A 100 0.14 10.63 -0.27
C TRP A 100 0.51 9.41 -1.15
N CYS A 101 0.51 9.54 -2.48
CA CYS A 101 0.93 8.47 -3.37
C CYS A 101 2.43 8.17 -3.23
N ASP A 102 3.26 9.20 -3.09
CA ASP A 102 4.71 9.05 -2.93
C ASP A 102 5.02 8.43 -1.56
N ILE A 103 4.34 8.90 -0.51
CA ILE A 103 4.45 8.37 0.84
C ILE A 103 4.05 6.88 0.87
N MET A 104 2.95 6.52 0.21
CA MET A 104 2.50 5.13 0.12
C MET A 104 3.48 4.28 -0.69
N THR A 105 3.95 4.76 -1.84
CA THR A 105 4.94 4.07 -2.66
C THR A 105 6.21 3.79 -1.87
N TYR A 106 6.68 4.80 -1.13
CA TYR A 106 7.82 4.67 -0.23
C TYR A 106 7.56 3.59 0.85
N TYR A 107 6.41 3.65 1.51
CA TYR A 107 6.04 2.67 2.52
C TYR A 107 6.04 1.24 1.94
N LEU A 108 5.41 1.03 0.79
CA LEU A 108 5.35 -0.28 0.15
C LEU A 108 6.74 -0.83 -0.17
N LEU A 109 7.57 -0.04 -0.85
CA LEU A 109 8.88 -0.48 -1.36
C LEU A 109 9.96 -0.57 -0.29
N HIS A 110 9.97 0.35 0.68
CA HIS A 110 11.09 0.51 1.61
C HIS A 110 10.76 0.14 3.05
N VAL A 111 9.49 -0.07 3.39
CA VAL A 111 9.06 -0.39 4.77
C VAL A 111 8.33 -1.72 4.85
N ALA A 112 7.31 -1.93 4.03
CA ALA A 112 6.38 -3.05 4.15
C ALA A 112 6.83 -4.33 3.42
N GLY A 113 7.92 -4.25 2.64
CA GLY A 113 8.51 -5.39 1.93
C GLY A 113 7.74 -5.79 0.65
N PHE A 114 6.98 -4.87 0.08
CA PHE A 114 6.38 -5.08 -1.24
C PHE A 114 7.39 -4.77 -2.34
N SER A 115 7.22 -5.41 -3.49
CA SER A 115 7.94 -5.15 -4.73
C SER A 115 6.98 -4.69 -5.81
N TYR A 116 7.43 -3.78 -6.67
CA TYR A 116 6.66 -3.39 -7.85
C TYR A 116 6.41 -4.62 -8.75
N HIS A 117 5.18 -4.76 -9.24
CA HIS A 117 4.78 -5.86 -10.11
C HIS A 117 4.42 -5.37 -11.51
N SER A 118 3.47 -4.43 -11.62
CA SER A 118 2.99 -3.97 -12.92
C SER A 118 2.31 -2.61 -12.83
N ALA A 119 2.23 -1.91 -13.96
CA ALA A 119 1.33 -0.78 -14.12
C ALA A 119 -0.09 -1.29 -14.38
N LEU A 120 -1.08 -0.54 -13.93
CA LEU A 120 -2.47 -0.65 -14.40
C LEU A 120 -2.60 0.27 -15.62
N SER A 121 -3.39 -0.12 -16.61
CA SER A 121 -3.73 0.70 -17.78
C SER A 121 -5.22 0.47 -18.08
N PRO A 122 -6.00 1.50 -18.44
CA PRO A 122 -5.65 2.90 -18.76
C PRO A 122 -5.49 3.83 -17.54
N TYR A 123 -5.84 3.34 -16.34
CA TYR A 123 -5.66 4.07 -15.09
C TYR A 123 -4.17 4.26 -14.82
N LYS A 124 -3.64 5.47 -14.52
CA LYS A 124 -2.23 5.69 -14.12
C LYS A 124 -1.97 5.06 -12.73
N GLY A 125 -2.14 3.75 -12.62
CA GLY A 125 -2.05 3.00 -11.37
C GLY A 125 -0.90 1.99 -11.37
N GLU A 126 -0.60 1.48 -10.20
CA GLU A 126 0.51 0.56 -9.95
C GLU A 126 0.04 -0.58 -9.06
N VAL A 127 0.59 -1.77 -9.31
CA VAL A 127 0.40 -2.98 -8.53
C VAL A 127 1.73 -3.37 -7.89
N TYR A 128 1.66 -3.71 -6.61
CA TYR A 128 2.78 -4.16 -5.81
C TYR A 128 2.44 -5.52 -5.18
N VAL A 129 3.43 -6.38 -4.99
CA VAL A 129 3.26 -7.73 -4.44
C VAL A 129 4.25 -8.03 -3.31
N LYS A 130 3.84 -8.87 -2.36
CA LYS A 130 4.65 -9.36 -1.23
C LYS A 130 4.35 -10.84 -1.00
N GLU A 131 5.42 -11.64 -0.86
CA GLU A 131 5.36 -13.10 -0.66
C GLU A 131 5.43 -13.53 0.82
#